data_AF-A0A560WFU1-F1
#
_entry.id   AF-A0A560WFU1-F1
#
_cell.length_a   1.000
_cell.length_b   1.000
_cell.length_c   1.000
_cell.angle_alpha   90.00
_cell.angle_beta   90.00
_cell.angle_gamma   90.00
#
_symmetry.space_group_name_H-M   'P 1'
#
loop_
_entity.id
_entity.type
_entity.pdbx_description
1 polymer ?
#
loop_
_entity_poly.entity_id
_entity_poly.type
_entity_poly.pdbx_seq_one_letter_code
_entity_poly.pdbx_strand_id
1 'polypeptide(L)'
;MDEEQSLLNEPEPEPRPNAAAEAFAHLSERVAAMEERLEGRMAVMARALEHIAIEKQSLEFPDYGPTLAKMNGYLATLAGQTKTIMEAPAMQLTPESMAERIGKAAEAARQTDRATIKKSQELHHQTHADQMRAIGTVRTKHNQRWHMLCCGGGLALAVSLLWLAYPGWAASIGPQSWLWPERVARRTLGEASLWDAGIRLMRAGNSEGWQVIMDVADLARENRDTFAECQKTAAKTKGPVSCTVRVSMAQS
;
A
#
# COMPACT_ATOMS: atom_id res chain seq x y z
N MET A 1 -73.03 -36.99 -139.18
CA MET A 1 -71.72 -36.81 -138.55
C MET A 1 -71.81 -37.54 -137.21
N ASP A 2 -71.95 -38.88 -137.17
CA ASP A 2 -71.06 -39.87 -137.80
C ASP A 2 -69.61 -39.57 -137.35
N GLU A 3 -68.86 -40.43 -136.68
CA GLU A 3 -68.82 -41.89 -136.72
C GLU A 3 -67.93 -42.44 -135.57
N GLU A 4 -68.22 -43.70 -135.20
CA GLU A 4 -67.28 -44.79 -134.86
C GLU A 4 -66.35 -44.71 -133.63
N GLN A 5 -66.47 -45.60 -132.63
CA GLN A 5 -66.37 -47.08 -132.54
C GLN A 5 -65.01 -47.54 -131.99
N SER A 6 -65.05 -48.71 -131.32
CA SER A 6 -63.93 -49.64 -131.00
C SER A 6 -63.15 -49.37 -129.68
N LEU A 7 -62.94 -50.28 -128.72
CA LEU A 7 -63.09 -51.75 -128.59
C LEU A 7 -63.12 -52.21 -127.11
N LEU A 8 -63.83 -53.32 -126.85
CA LEU A 8 -63.49 -54.50 -126.02
C LEU A 8 -62.95 -54.31 -124.58
N ASN A 9 -63.66 -54.84 -123.56
CA ASN A 9 -63.52 -56.21 -123.03
C ASN A 9 -63.99 -56.33 -121.56
N GLU A 10 -64.43 -57.54 -121.21
CA GLU A 10 -64.82 -58.10 -119.88
C GLU A 10 -66.21 -57.75 -119.27
N PRO A 11 -66.98 -58.78 -118.85
CA PRO A 11 -68.31 -58.60 -118.28
C PRO A 11 -68.30 -58.57 -116.73
N GLU A 12 -69.43 -58.14 -116.19
CA GLU A 12 -69.89 -58.27 -114.79
C GLU A 12 -69.45 -57.19 -113.76
N PRO A 13 -70.31 -56.85 -112.77
CA PRO A 13 -71.21 -57.79 -112.07
C PRO A 13 -72.70 -57.41 -112.00
N GLU A 14 -73.53 -58.43 -112.18
CA GLU A 14 -74.86 -58.59 -111.58
C GLU A 14 -74.72 -58.92 -110.06
N PRO A 15 -75.76 -59.36 -109.33
CA PRO A 15 -76.98 -58.71 -108.84
C PRO A 15 -76.98 -58.67 -107.29
N ARG A 16 -77.60 -57.72 -106.57
CA ARG A 16 -77.86 -57.92 -105.11
C ARG A 16 -79.18 -57.33 -104.59
N PRO A 17 -80.22 -58.17 -104.39
CA PRO A 17 -81.53 -57.76 -103.85
C PRO A 17 -81.62 -57.70 -102.31
N ASN A 18 -80.51 -57.53 -101.56
CA ASN A 18 -80.52 -57.75 -100.10
C ASN A 18 -79.84 -56.66 -99.23
N ALA A 19 -79.34 -55.56 -99.80
CA ALA A 19 -78.49 -54.59 -99.08
C ALA A 19 -79.20 -53.85 -97.92
N ALA A 20 -80.50 -53.57 -98.03
CA ALA A 20 -81.25 -52.88 -96.96
C ALA A 20 -81.62 -53.83 -95.81
N ALA A 21 -81.94 -55.09 -96.11
CA ALA A 21 -82.27 -56.10 -95.10
C ALA A 21 -81.05 -56.50 -94.26
N GLU A 22 -79.87 -56.60 -94.88
CA GLU A 22 -78.60 -56.85 -94.20
C GLU A 22 -78.19 -55.67 -93.28
N ALA A 23 -78.49 -54.43 -93.67
CA ALA A 23 -78.20 -53.25 -92.85
C ALA A 23 -79.08 -53.19 -91.58
N PHE A 24 -80.38 -53.51 -91.68
CA PHE A 24 -81.28 -53.58 -90.52
C PHE A 24 -80.95 -54.77 -89.60
N ALA A 25 -80.59 -55.92 -90.16
CA ALA A 25 -80.13 -57.08 -89.38
C ALA A 25 -78.87 -56.72 -88.56
N HIS A 26 -77.87 -56.12 -89.20
CA HIS A 26 -76.64 -55.67 -88.52
C HIS A 26 -76.88 -54.58 -87.47
N LEU A 27 -77.85 -53.68 -87.69
CA LEU A 27 -78.22 -52.69 -86.69
C LEU A 27 -78.90 -53.33 -85.47
N SER A 28 -79.80 -54.30 -85.71
CA SER A 28 -80.50 -55.03 -84.65
C SER A 28 -79.54 -55.84 -83.77
N GLU A 29 -78.54 -56.47 -84.39
CA GLU A 29 -77.49 -57.23 -83.69
C GLU A 29 -76.59 -56.30 -82.86
N ARG A 30 -76.26 -55.10 -83.39
CA ARG A 30 -75.50 -54.09 -82.63
C ARG A 30 -76.27 -53.51 -81.45
N VAL A 31 -77.58 -53.30 -81.59
CA VAL A 31 -78.43 -52.81 -80.49
C VAL A 31 -78.54 -53.88 -79.40
N ALA A 32 -78.77 -55.14 -79.76
CA ALA A 32 -78.80 -56.26 -78.82
C ALA A 32 -77.47 -56.40 -78.06
N ALA A 33 -76.33 -56.32 -78.77
CA ALA A 33 -75.01 -56.34 -78.14
C ALA A 33 -74.73 -55.12 -77.23
N MET A 34 -75.34 -53.96 -77.52
CA MET A 34 -75.20 -52.76 -76.69
C MET A 34 -76.07 -52.85 -75.43
N GLU A 35 -77.28 -53.39 -75.53
CA GLU A 35 -78.18 -53.65 -74.39
C GLU A 35 -77.58 -54.67 -73.42
N GLU A 36 -77.06 -55.79 -73.93
CA GLU A 36 -76.42 -56.82 -73.09
C GLU A 36 -75.19 -56.24 -72.35
N ARG A 37 -74.43 -55.35 -73.01
CA ARG A 37 -73.30 -54.63 -72.40
C ARG A 37 -73.75 -53.59 -71.37
N LEU A 38 -74.93 -53.00 -71.53
CA LEU A 38 -75.51 -52.04 -70.58
C LEU A 38 -76.06 -52.76 -69.35
N GLU A 39 -76.78 -53.86 -69.55
CA GLU A 39 -77.28 -54.72 -68.46
C GLU A 39 -76.12 -55.31 -67.65
N GLY A 40 -75.08 -55.80 -68.32
CA GLY A 40 -73.85 -56.24 -67.65
C GLY A 40 -73.20 -55.14 -66.80
N ARG A 41 -73.20 -53.89 -67.28
CA ARG A 41 -72.68 -52.73 -66.51
C ARG A 41 -73.58 -52.33 -65.34
N MET A 42 -74.90 -52.36 -65.52
CA MET A 42 -75.84 -52.05 -64.44
C MET A 42 -75.81 -53.11 -63.34
N ALA A 43 -75.66 -54.39 -63.69
CA ALA A 43 -75.49 -55.47 -62.72
C ALA A 43 -74.20 -55.31 -61.87
N VAL A 44 -73.10 -54.87 -62.48
CA VAL A 44 -71.84 -54.58 -61.76
C VAL A 44 -72.00 -53.37 -60.83
N MET A 45 -72.68 -52.30 -61.28
CA MET A 45 -72.89 -51.11 -60.47
C MET A 45 -73.85 -51.37 -59.30
N ALA A 46 -74.89 -52.20 -59.51
CA ALA A 46 -75.80 -52.64 -58.45
C ALA A 46 -75.05 -53.45 -57.37
N ARG A 47 -74.21 -54.42 -57.76
CA ARG A 47 -73.35 -55.15 -56.81
C ARG A 47 -72.38 -54.24 -56.07
N ALA A 48 -71.78 -53.26 -56.76
CA ALA A 48 -70.86 -52.32 -56.13
C ALA A 48 -71.58 -51.45 -55.08
N LEU A 49 -72.81 -51.00 -55.37
CA LEU A 49 -73.62 -50.25 -54.41
C LEU A 49 -74.07 -51.10 -53.23
N GLU A 50 -74.44 -52.36 -53.44
CA GLU A 50 -74.75 -53.29 -52.35
C GLU A 50 -73.52 -53.54 -51.46
N HIS A 51 -72.34 -53.75 -52.04
CA HIS A 51 -71.11 -53.91 -51.28
C HIS A 51 -70.73 -52.65 -50.48
N ILE A 52 -70.89 -51.45 -51.06
CA ILE A 52 -70.63 -50.19 -50.35
C ILE A 52 -71.66 -49.94 -49.24
N ALA A 53 -72.93 -50.29 -49.47
CA ALA A 53 -73.97 -50.15 -48.45
C ALA A 53 -73.72 -51.07 -47.25
N ILE A 54 -73.28 -52.31 -47.50
CA ILE A 54 -72.91 -53.27 -46.43
C ILE A 54 -71.66 -52.81 -45.68
N GLU A 55 -70.63 -52.30 -46.37
CA GLU A 55 -69.42 -51.74 -45.71
C GLU A 55 -69.72 -50.47 -44.91
N LYS A 56 -70.66 -49.63 -45.35
CA LYS A 56 -71.03 -48.42 -44.61
C LYS A 56 -71.84 -48.71 -43.36
N GLN A 57 -72.60 -49.81 -43.36
CA GLN A 57 -73.39 -50.21 -42.20
C GLN A 57 -72.57 -50.91 -41.11
N SER A 58 -71.36 -51.40 -41.44
CA SER A 58 -70.42 -52.01 -40.48
C SER A 58 -69.42 -51.02 -39.85
N LEU A 59 -69.46 -49.74 -40.23
CA LEU A 59 -68.66 -48.69 -39.60
C LEU A 59 -69.34 -48.22 -38.30
N GLU A 60 -69.13 -48.98 -37.23
CA GLU A 60 -69.48 -48.58 -35.88
C GLU A 60 -68.46 -47.53 -35.40
N PHE A 61 -68.85 -46.24 -35.41
CA PHE A 61 -68.00 -45.15 -34.94
C PHE A 61 -67.87 -45.21 -33.41
N PRO A 62 -66.66 -45.39 -32.85
CA PRO A 62 -66.49 -45.41 -31.40
C PRO A 62 -66.80 -44.04 -30.80
N ASP A 63 -67.61 -43.99 -29.73
CA ASP A 63 -67.86 -42.75 -29.00
C ASP A 63 -66.63 -42.37 -28.16
N TYR A 64 -65.87 -41.39 -28.65
CA TYR A 64 -64.70 -40.84 -27.95
C TYR A 64 -65.06 -39.76 -26.91
N GLY A 65 -66.34 -39.37 -26.79
CA GLY A 65 -66.81 -38.38 -25.82
C GLY A 65 -66.35 -38.63 -24.38
N PRO A 66 -66.46 -39.86 -23.84
CA PRO A 66 -65.99 -40.19 -22.49
C PRO A 66 -64.47 -40.03 -22.32
N THR A 67 -63.70 -40.36 -23.36
CA THR A 67 -62.24 -40.26 -23.37
C THR A 67 -61.79 -38.80 -23.45
N LEU A 68 -62.46 -38.00 -24.29
CA LEU A 68 -62.25 -36.55 -24.38
C LEU A 68 -62.59 -35.85 -23.05
N ALA A 69 -63.68 -36.26 -22.40
CA ALA A 69 -64.08 -35.72 -21.10
C ALA A 69 -63.03 -36.01 -20.02
N LYS A 70 -62.46 -37.23 -20.00
CA LYS A 70 -61.34 -37.57 -19.10
C LYS A 70 -60.09 -36.73 -19.40
N MET A 71 -59.74 -36.54 -20.67
CA MET A 71 -58.60 -35.70 -21.06
C MET A 71 -58.78 -34.24 -20.64
N ASN A 72 -59.98 -33.67 -20.82
CA ASN A 72 -60.30 -32.34 -20.31
C ASN A 72 -60.20 -32.27 -18.78
N GLY A 73 -60.65 -33.31 -18.07
CA GLY A 73 -60.47 -33.42 -16.62
C GLY A 73 -58.98 -33.37 -16.21
N TYR A 74 -58.13 -34.14 -16.88
CA TYR A 74 -56.69 -34.12 -16.62
C TYR A 74 -56.07 -32.75 -16.93
N LEU A 75 -56.41 -32.14 -18.06
CA LEU A 75 -55.92 -30.80 -18.43
C LEU A 75 -56.36 -29.74 -17.41
N ALA A 76 -57.59 -29.82 -16.91
CA ALA A 76 -58.08 -28.92 -15.86
C ALA A 76 -57.30 -29.10 -14.55
N THR A 77 -57.03 -30.34 -14.14
CA THR A 77 -56.22 -30.62 -12.95
C THR A 77 -54.78 -30.15 -13.10
N LEU A 78 -54.17 -30.37 -14.27
CA LEU A 78 -52.81 -29.92 -14.57
C LEU A 78 -52.73 -28.39 -14.59
N ALA A 79 -53.72 -27.71 -15.16
CA ALA A 79 -53.81 -26.26 -15.15
C ALA A 79 -53.95 -25.71 -13.72
N GLY A 80 -54.77 -26.35 -12.88
CA GLY A 80 -54.89 -26.01 -11.46
C GLY A 80 -53.57 -26.17 -10.71
N GLN A 81 -52.88 -27.30 -10.89
CA GLN A 81 -51.58 -27.56 -10.27
C GLN A 81 -50.49 -26.60 -10.75
N THR A 82 -50.46 -26.30 -12.05
CA THR A 82 -49.50 -25.35 -12.63
C THR A 82 -49.74 -23.94 -12.10
N LYS A 83 -50.99 -23.53 -11.93
CA LYS A 83 -51.35 -22.26 -11.30
C LYS A 83 -50.85 -22.20 -9.85
N THR A 84 -51.07 -23.25 -9.05
CA THR A 84 -50.57 -23.30 -7.67
C THR A 84 -49.04 -23.29 -7.58
N ILE A 85 -48.33 -23.86 -8.57
CA ILE A 85 -46.86 -23.81 -8.63
C ILE A 85 -46.38 -22.40 -9.01
N MET A 86 -47.04 -21.73 -9.97
CA MET A 86 -46.72 -20.35 -10.33
C MET A 86 -46.97 -19.36 -9.19
N GLU A 87 -48.04 -19.57 -8.43
CA GLU A 87 -48.38 -18.74 -7.27
C GLU A 87 -47.55 -19.10 -6.02
N ALA A 88 -46.76 -20.19 -6.07
CA ALA A 88 -45.94 -20.61 -4.95
C ALA A 88 -44.84 -19.57 -4.65
N PRO A 89 -44.62 -19.21 -3.36
CA PRO A 89 -43.59 -18.25 -2.96
C PRO A 89 -42.17 -18.59 -3.43
N ALA A 90 -41.90 -19.87 -3.70
CA ALA A 90 -40.62 -20.34 -4.22
C ALA A 90 -40.29 -19.78 -5.62
N MET A 91 -41.30 -19.50 -6.46
CA MET A 91 -41.10 -18.87 -7.78
C MET A 91 -40.75 -17.38 -7.70
N GLN A 92 -41.05 -16.71 -6.58
CA GLN A 92 -40.68 -15.31 -6.34
C GLN A 92 -39.26 -15.18 -5.75
N LEU A 93 -38.77 -16.23 -5.10
CA LEU A 93 -37.40 -16.35 -4.59
C LEU A 93 -36.46 -16.84 -5.69
N THR A 94 -36.39 -16.08 -6.79
CA THR A 94 -35.36 -16.34 -7.80
C THR A 94 -33.97 -15.99 -7.25
N PRO A 95 -32.91 -16.70 -7.64
CA PRO A 95 -31.56 -16.40 -7.21
C PRO A 95 -31.16 -14.95 -7.53
N GLU A 96 -31.66 -14.37 -8.63
CA GLU A 96 -31.43 -12.97 -9.00
C GLU A 96 -32.10 -12.02 -8.01
N SER A 97 -33.35 -12.25 -7.62
CA SER A 97 -34.07 -11.39 -6.66
C SER A 97 -33.45 -11.48 -5.27
N MET A 98 -32.95 -12.65 -4.87
CA MET A 98 -32.20 -12.83 -3.62
C MET A 98 -30.85 -12.12 -3.65
N ALA A 99 -30.09 -12.23 -4.75
CA ALA A 99 -28.80 -11.55 -4.90
C ALA A 99 -28.97 -10.03 -4.87
N GLU A 100 -30.01 -9.48 -5.52
CA GLU A 100 -30.33 -8.05 -5.47
C GLU A 100 -30.66 -7.59 -4.04
N ARG A 101 -31.46 -8.35 -3.30
CA ARG A 101 -31.80 -8.04 -1.90
C ARG A 101 -30.58 -8.10 -0.99
N ILE A 102 -29.70 -9.09 -1.17
CA ILE A 102 -28.44 -9.18 -0.43
C ILE A 102 -27.54 -8.00 -0.77
N GLY A 103 -27.45 -7.62 -2.05
CA GLY A 103 -26.68 -6.46 -2.51
C GLY A 103 -27.16 -5.16 -1.87
N LYS A 104 -28.47 -4.91 -1.87
CA LYS A 104 -29.08 -3.73 -1.21
C LYS A 104 -28.85 -3.71 0.29
N ALA A 105 -29.02 -4.85 0.97
CA ALA A 105 -28.78 -4.97 2.40
C ALA A 105 -27.29 -4.77 2.76
N ALA A 106 -26.38 -5.35 1.97
CA ALA A 106 -24.94 -5.19 2.14
C ALA A 106 -24.49 -3.74 1.89
N GLU A 107 -25.05 -3.07 0.88
CA GLU A 107 -24.76 -1.68 0.60
C GLU A 107 -25.30 -0.77 1.72
N ALA A 108 -26.51 -1.00 2.21
CA ALA A 108 -27.07 -0.28 3.35
C ALA A 108 -26.22 -0.47 4.63
N ALA A 109 -25.77 -1.70 4.91
CA ALA A 109 -24.86 -1.97 6.03
C ALA A 109 -23.51 -1.24 5.87
N ARG A 110 -22.92 -1.28 4.67
CA ARG A 110 -21.62 -0.66 4.37
C ARG A 110 -21.64 0.86 4.35
N GLN A 111 -22.79 1.51 4.14
CA GLN A 111 -22.86 2.98 4.12
C GLN A 111 -22.39 3.59 5.43
N THR A 112 -22.88 3.07 6.56
CA THR A 112 -22.48 3.53 7.90
C THR A 112 -21.01 3.24 8.19
N ASP A 113 -20.52 2.06 7.79
CA ASP A 113 -19.12 1.69 7.93
C ASP A 113 -18.20 2.62 7.12
N ARG A 114 -18.56 2.91 5.87
CA ARG A 114 -17.78 3.83 5.02
C ARG A 114 -17.70 5.24 5.62
N ALA A 115 -18.80 5.73 6.21
CA ALA A 115 -18.79 7.03 6.88
C ALA A 115 -17.89 7.02 8.13
N THR A 116 -17.97 5.95 8.92
CA THR A 116 -17.16 5.79 10.14
C THR A 116 -15.67 5.63 9.81
N ILE A 117 -15.34 4.83 8.80
CA ILE A 117 -13.96 4.63 8.32
C ILE A 117 -13.38 5.95 7.81
N LYS A 118 -14.12 6.71 6.99
CA LYS A 118 -13.66 8.04 6.53
C LYS A 118 -13.40 9.00 7.70
N LYS A 119 -14.30 9.04 8.67
CA LYS A 119 -14.13 9.87 9.87
C LYS A 119 -12.92 9.44 10.69
N SER A 120 -12.69 8.14 10.83
CA SER A 120 -11.52 7.58 11.50
C SER A 120 -10.22 7.93 10.77
N GLN A 121 -10.18 7.78 9.44
CA GLN A 121 -9.02 8.16 8.63
C GLN A 121 -8.70 9.65 8.77
N GLU A 122 -9.71 10.51 8.71
CA GLU A 122 -9.52 11.95 8.92
C GLU A 122 -8.96 12.25 10.31
N LEU A 123 -9.53 11.64 11.36
CA LEU A 123 -9.01 11.79 12.72
C LEU A 123 -7.57 11.30 12.85
N HIS A 124 -7.22 10.18 12.21
CA HIS A 124 -5.85 9.68 12.18
C HIS A 124 -4.91 10.64 11.48
N HIS A 125 -5.30 11.20 10.32
CA HIS A 125 -4.49 12.19 9.61
C HIS A 125 -4.29 13.46 10.42
N GLN A 126 -5.34 13.97 11.08
CA GLN A 126 -5.26 15.12 11.97
C GLN A 126 -4.34 14.84 13.16
N THR A 127 -4.50 13.69 13.82
CA THR A 127 -3.67 13.28 14.95
C THR A 127 -2.20 13.13 14.54
N HIS A 128 -1.93 12.54 13.37
CA HIS A 128 -0.57 12.45 12.83
C HIS A 128 0.03 13.82 12.55
N ALA A 129 -0.73 14.75 11.97
CA ALA A 129 -0.26 16.11 11.71
C ALA A 129 0.05 16.85 13.02
N ASP A 130 -0.82 16.74 14.03
CA ASP A 130 -0.61 17.36 15.34
C ASP A 130 0.55 16.73 16.09
N GLN A 131 0.73 15.41 16.02
CA GLN A 131 1.87 14.72 16.61
C GLN A 131 3.18 15.18 15.95
N MET A 132 3.21 15.32 14.62
CA MET A 132 4.38 15.83 13.91
C MET A 132 4.67 17.30 14.26
N ARG A 133 3.63 18.13 14.40
CA ARG A 133 3.76 19.52 14.85
C ARG A 133 4.28 19.60 16.29
N ALA A 134 3.76 18.77 17.19
CA ALA A 134 4.21 18.70 18.58
C ALA A 134 5.66 18.20 18.67
N ILE A 135 6.04 17.17 17.92
CA ILE A 135 7.43 16.69 17.84
C ILE A 135 8.34 17.79 17.29
N GLY A 136 7.91 18.53 16.27
CA GLY A 136 8.64 19.67 15.72
C GLY A 136 8.88 20.78 16.75
N THR A 137 7.86 21.14 17.53
CA THR A 137 8.00 22.18 18.58
C THR A 137 8.85 21.71 19.77
N VAL A 138 8.75 20.44 20.16
CA VAL A 138 9.59 19.87 21.23
C VAL A 138 11.06 19.79 20.77
N ARG A 139 11.31 19.35 19.53
CA ARG A 139 12.67 19.22 18.99
C ARG A 139 13.36 20.58 18.85
N THR A 140 12.65 21.60 18.36
CA THR A 140 13.18 22.97 18.26
C THR A 140 13.48 23.56 19.64
N LYS A 141 12.59 23.36 20.62
CA LYS A 141 12.80 23.83 22.00
C LYS A 141 13.96 23.12 22.70
N HIS A 142 14.12 21.81 22.49
CA HIS A 142 15.23 21.05 23.06
C HIS A 142 16.57 21.47 22.45
N ASN A 143 16.63 21.60 21.12
CA ASN A 143 17.85 22.05 20.44
C ASN A 143 18.23 23.49 20.86
N GLN A 144 17.27 24.40 20.95
CA GLN A 144 17.51 25.78 21.39
C GLN A 144 18.01 25.84 22.84
N ARG A 145 17.43 25.04 23.75
CA ARG A 145 17.89 24.94 25.14
C ARG A 145 19.29 24.36 25.24
N TRP A 146 19.60 23.33 24.47
CA TRP A 146 20.94 22.75 24.43
C TRP A 146 21.97 23.75 23.93
N HIS A 147 21.68 24.50 22.86
CA HIS A 147 22.54 25.60 22.42
C HIS A 147 22.68 26.70 23.48
N MET A 148 21.61 27.12 24.15
CA MET A 148 21.71 28.10 25.24
C MET A 148 22.53 27.59 26.43
N LEU A 149 22.39 26.32 26.81
CA LEU A 149 23.17 25.70 27.88
C LEU A 149 24.63 25.51 27.50
N CYS A 150 24.92 25.06 26.28
CA CYS A 150 26.29 24.93 25.78
C CYS A 150 26.97 26.30 25.63
N CYS A 151 26.31 27.29 25.04
CA CYS A 151 26.87 28.64 24.89
C CYS A 151 27.00 29.33 26.25
N GLY A 152 25.96 29.30 27.08
CA GLY A 152 25.98 29.92 28.42
C GLY A 152 26.97 29.24 29.35
N GLY A 153 26.97 27.91 29.40
CA GLY A 153 27.92 27.11 30.18
C GLY A 153 29.35 27.27 29.68
N GLY A 154 29.57 27.25 28.37
CA GLY A 154 30.89 27.47 27.77
C GLY A 154 31.44 28.85 28.06
N LEU A 155 30.62 29.90 27.97
CA LEU A 155 31.04 31.27 28.28
C LEU A 155 31.33 31.45 29.78
N ALA A 156 30.49 30.89 30.66
CA ALA A 156 30.73 30.91 32.09
C ALA A 156 32.03 30.17 32.48
N LEU A 157 32.29 29.01 31.88
CA LEU A 157 33.53 28.26 32.09
C LEU A 157 34.75 29.02 31.56
N ALA A 158 34.65 29.62 30.37
CA ALA A 158 35.73 30.41 29.80
C ALA A 158 36.06 31.64 30.66
N VAL A 159 35.04 32.37 31.14
CA VAL A 159 35.23 33.51 32.04
C VAL A 159 35.81 33.07 33.38
N SER A 160 35.35 31.96 33.94
CA SER A 160 35.86 31.40 35.20
C SER A 160 37.35 31.00 35.07
N LEU A 161 37.70 30.29 33.99
CA LEU A 161 39.10 29.92 33.70
C LEU A 161 39.98 31.15 33.46
N LEU A 162 39.45 32.14 32.74
CA LEU A 162 40.16 33.41 32.53
C LEU A 162 40.41 34.12 33.86
N TRP A 163 39.44 34.13 34.77
CA TRP A 163 39.57 34.76 36.09
C TRP A 163 40.58 34.04 37.00
N LEU A 164 40.71 32.71 36.86
CA LEU A 164 41.72 31.92 37.56
C LEU A 164 43.14 32.16 37.00
N ALA A 165 43.28 32.33 35.68
CA ALA A 165 44.57 32.59 35.04
C ALA A 165 45.01 34.07 35.15
N TYR A 166 44.05 35.00 35.24
CA TYR A 166 44.29 36.44 35.30
C TYR A 166 45.27 36.88 36.41
N PRO A 167 45.16 36.43 37.69
CA PRO A 167 46.06 36.90 38.74
C PRO A 167 47.52 36.45 38.55
N GLY A 168 47.76 35.30 37.92
CA GLY A 168 49.12 34.82 37.63
C GLY A 168 49.78 35.56 36.47
N TRP A 169 49.03 35.81 35.40
CA TRP A 169 49.53 36.52 34.21
C TRP A 169 49.60 38.03 34.42
N ALA A 170 48.61 38.66 35.07
CA ALA A 170 48.62 40.10 35.31
C ALA A 170 49.76 40.52 36.26
N ALA A 171 50.19 39.64 37.17
CA ALA A 171 51.32 39.91 38.07
C ALA A 171 52.64 40.19 37.33
N SER A 172 52.82 39.69 36.10
CA SER A 172 54.07 39.81 35.33
C SER A 172 54.10 40.94 34.30
N ILE A 173 53.01 41.68 34.10
CA ILE A 173 52.88 42.73 33.07
C ILE A 173 53.21 44.14 33.61
N GLY A 174 53.19 44.31 34.93
CA GLY A 174 53.51 45.59 35.56
C GLY A 174 54.97 46.02 35.35
N PRO A 175 55.27 47.33 35.36
CA PRO A 175 56.65 47.82 35.32
C PRO A 175 57.46 47.25 36.49
N GLN A 176 58.73 46.95 36.22
CA GLN A 176 59.62 46.24 37.14
C GLN A 176 59.83 46.97 38.49
N SER A 177 59.66 48.29 38.51
CA SER A 177 59.70 49.12 39.72
C SER A 177 58.57 48.82 40.72
N TRP A 178 57.52 48.13 40.30
CA TRP A 178 56.34 47.90 41.13
C TRP A 178 56.39 46.58 41.91
N LEU A 179 57.32 45.67 41.61
CA LEU A 179 57.55 44.41 42.35
C LEU A 179 56.23 43.64 42.64
N TRP A 180 55.36 43.56 41.62
CA TRP A 180 54.06 42.90 41.73
C TRP A 180 54.16 41.40 42.04
N PRO A 181 55.01 40.62 41.35
CA PRO A 181 55.19 39.20 41.66
C PRO A 181 55.62 38.97 43.11
N GLU A 182 56.55 39.77 43.61
CA GLU A 182 57.10 39.65 44.96
C GLU A 182 56.06 40.03 46.03
N ARG A 183 55.23 41.06 45.78
CA ARG A 183 54.12 41.40 46.68
C ARG A 183 53.01 40.36 46.67
N VAL A 184 52.70 39.78 45.51
CA VAL A 184 51.75 38.67 45.40
C VAL A 184 52.28 37.47 46.16
N ALA A 185 53.55 37.08 45.94
CA ALA A 185 54.21 36.00 46.65
C ALA A 185 54.19 36.20 48.18
N ARG A 186 54.50 37.41 48.67
CA ARG A 186 54.38 37.73 50.10
C ARG A 186 52.95 37.56 50.63
N ARG A 187 51.94 38.01 49.88
CA ARG A 187 50.52 37.88 50.27
C ARG A 187 50.05 36.42 50.24
N THR A 188 50.45 35.64 49.24
CA THR A 188 50.07 34.22 49.12
C THR A 188 50.76 33.36 50.16
N LEU A 189 52.01 33.69 50.51
CA LEU A 189 52.74 33.06 51.61
C LEU A 189 52.24 33.52 52.99
N GLY A 190 51.56 34.66 53.08
CA GLY A 190 50.99 35.19 54.32
C GLY A 190 52.03 35.85 55.24
N GLU A 191 53.16 36.29 54.69
CA GLU A 191 54.27 36.84 55.46
C GLU A 191 54.18 38.36 55.65
N ALA A 192 54.71 38.85 56.77
CA ALA A 192 54.64 40.26 57.16
C ALA A 192 55.47 41.16 56.22
N SER A 193 56.66 40.72 55.81
CA SER A 193 57.56 41.48 54.93
C SER A 193 57.98 40.69 53.69
N LEU A 194 58.48 41.40 52.67
CA LEU A 194 59.06 40.76 51.47
C LEU A 194 60.29 39.92 51.83
N TRP A 195 61.02 40.33 52.86
CA TRP A 195 62.20 39.63 53.37
C TRP A 195 61.82 38.29 54.00
N ASP A 196 60.79 38.26 54.86
CA ASP A 196 60.31 37.02 55.50
C ASP A 196 59.77 36.04 54.46
N ALA A 197 59.06 36.54 53.45
CA ALA A 197 58.64 35.76 52.29
C ALA A 197 59.83 35.17 51.53
N GLY A 198 60.88 35.96 51.31
CA GLY A 198 62.12 35.52 50.68
C GLY A 198 62.84 34.42 51.50
N ILE A 199 62.96 34.61 52.81
CA ILE A 199 63.54 33.59 53.72
C ILE A 199 62.76 32.29 53.64
N ARG A 200 61.43 32.36 53.74
CA ARG A 200 60.57 31.18 53.68
C ARG A 200 60.69 30.47 52.33
N LEU A 201 60.75 31.22 51.23
CA LEU A 201 60.89 30.66 49.89
C LEU A 201 62.26 30.01 49.69
N MET A 202 63.35 30.66 50.12
CA MET A 202 64.70 30.11 50.05
C MET A 202 64.82 28.82 50.88
N ARG A 203 64.30 28.82 52.11
CA ARG A 203 64.30 27.65 52.99
C ARG A 203 63.47 26.49 52.43
N ALA A 204 62.33 26.80 51.81
CA ALA A 204 61.45 25.78 51.21
C ALA A 204 62.01 25.22 49.90
N GLY A 205 62.69 26.04 49.10
CA GLY A 205 63.26 25.64 47.80
C GLY A 205 64.59 24.88 47.93
N ASN A 206 65.45 25.26 48.89
CA ASN A 206 66.68 24.55 49.20
C ASN A 206 67.10 24.83 50.65
N SER A 207 66.78 23.90 51.56
CA SER A 207 67.12 24.02 52.97
C SER A 207 68.64 23.96 53.22
N GLU A 208 69.37 23.12 52.48
CA GLU A 208 70.83 22.98 52.61
C GLU A 208 71.54 24.27 52.14
N GLY A 209 71.14 24.80 50.99
CA GLY A 209 71.65 26.09 50.49
C GLY A 209 71.34 27.25 51.41
N TRP A 210 70.19 27.25 52.09
CA TRP A 210 69.86 28.23 53.11
C TRP A 210 70.80 28.14 54.33
N GLN A 211 71.14 26.93 54.79
CA GLN A 211 72.09 26.75 55.90
C GLN A 211 73.46 27.30 55.56
N VAL A 212 73.98 27.03 54.36
CA VAL A 212 75.27 27.58 53.92
C VAL A 212 75.28 29.11 53.96
N ILE A 213 74.17 29.77 53.57
CA ILE A 213 74.06 31.23 53.65
C ILE A 213 74.06 31.71 55.10
N MET A 214 73.36 31.00 55.99
CA MET A 214 73.35 31.32 57.42
C MET A 214 74.72 31.14 58.06
N ASP A 215 75.41 30.03 57.77
CA ASP A 215 76.76 29.74 58.28
C ASP A 215 77.76 30.83 57.88
N VAL A 216 77.71 31.29 56.63
CA VAL A 216 78.55 32.40 56.15
C VAL A 216 78.17 33.72 56.82
N ALA A 217 76.87 33.99 57.01
CA ALA A 217 76.40 35.20 57.66
C ALA A 217 76.80 35.25 59.15
N ASP A 218 76.75 34.11 59.85
CA ASP A 218 77.17 33.99 61.24
C ASP A 218 78.69 34.09 61.36
N LEU A 219 79.47 33.46 60.47
CA LEU A 219 80.92 33.64 60.39
C LEU A 219 81.30 35.11 60.17
N ALA A 220 80.59 35.81 59.28
CA ALA A 220 80.77 37.25 59.03
C ALA A 220 80.43 38.12 60.24
N ARG A 221 79.41 37.72 61.02
CA ARG A 221 79.00 38.43 62.23
C ARG A 221 80.01 38.25 63.36
N GLU A 222 80.50 37.03 63.58
CA GLU A 222 81.51 36.71 64.58
C GLU A 222 82.85 37.41 64.31
N ASN A 223 83.17 37.62 63.02
CA ASN A 223 84.41 38.25 62.55
C ASN A 223 84.20 39.67 62.02
N ARG A 224 83.15 40.37 62.46
CA ARG A 224 82.77 41.67 61.89
C ARG A 224 83.90 42.69 61.87
N ASP A 225 84.63 42.81 62.98
CA ASP A 225 85.69 43.82 63.12
C ASP A 225 86.92 43.47 62.27
N THR A 226 87.30 42.18 62.22
CA THR A 226 88.43 41.71 61.42
C THR A 226 88.13 41.86 59.92
N PHE A 227 86.91 41.55 59.49
CA PHE A 227 86.47 41.81 58.11
C PHE A 227 86.45 43.30 57.78
N ALA A 228 86.00 44.16 58.69
CA ALA A 228 85.99 45.61 58.45
C ALA A 228 87.42 46.19 58.29
N GLU A 229 88.37 45.75 59.12
CA GLU A 229 89.77 46.17 59.01
C GLU A 229 90.44 45.64 57.73
N CYS A 230 90.15 44.39 57.39
CA CYS A 230 90.57 43.79 56.13
C CYS A 230 90.04 44.53 54.91
N GLN A 231 88.75 44.87 54.87
CA GLN A 231 88.17 45.64 53.78
C GLN A 231 88.80 47.03 53.65
N LYS A 232 89.07 47.70 54.80
CA LYS A 232 89.81 48.97 54.80
C LYS A 232 91.21 48.83 54.24
N THR A 233 91.91 47.73 54.57
CA THR A 233 93.25 47.45 54.09
C THR A 233 93.24 47.15 52.59
N ALA A 234 92.30 46.33 52.12
CA ALA A 234 92.07 46.05 50.69
C ALA A 234 91.77 47.32 49.89
N ALA A 235 90.95 48.22 50.44
CA ALA A 235 90.64 49.50 49.80
C ALA A 235 91.87 50.40 49.70
N LYS A 236 92.75 50.40 50.71
CA LYS A 236 94.01 51.16 50.71
C LYS A 236 95.03 50.61 49.72
N THR A 237 95.17 49.28 49.65
CA THR A 237 96.12 48.61 48.76
C THR A 237 95.57 48.41 47.34
N LYS A 238 94.29 48.71 47.11
CA LYS A 238 93.55 48.50 45.84
C LYS A 238 93.72 47.08 45.30
N GLY A 239 93.78 46.09 46.19
CA GLY A 239 94.07 44.71 45.85
C GLY A 239 93.55 43.73 46.88
N PRO A 240 93.52 42.43 46.54
CA PRO A 240 93.09 41.38 47.47
C PRO A 240 94.05 41.30 48.66
N VAL A 241 93.51 41.08 49.85
CA VAL A 241 94.28 40.91 51.10
C VAL A 241 93.87 39.60 51.78
N SER A 242 94.83 38.91 52.38
CA SER A 242 94.59 37.73 53.19
C SER A 242 94.15 38.11 54.60
N CYS A 243 93.06 37.51 55.07
CA CYS A 243 92.47 37.79 56.37
C CYS A 243 92.36 36.52 57.19
N THR A 244 92.85 36.57 58.42
CA THR A 244 92.68 35.45 59.36
C THR A 244 91.34 35.62 60.05
N VAL A 245 90.43 34.67 59.81
CA VAL A 245 89.13 34.60 60.46
C VAL A 245 89.17 33.57 61.58
N ARG A 246 88.40 33.82 62.64
CA ARG A 246 88.14 32.83 63.68
C ARG A 246 86.90 32.05 63.32
N VAL A 247 87.03 30.73 63.23
CA VAL A 247 85.92 29.81 63.00
C VAL A 247 85.63 29.07 64.30
N SER A 248 84.47 29.32 64.88
CA SER A 248 83.92 28.57 66.00
C SER A 248 83.36 27.24 65.49
N MET A 249 83.56 26.13 66.22
CA MET A 249 82.73 24.95 66.00
C MET A 249 81.32 25.26 66.53
N ALA A 250 80.30 25.17 65.66
CA ALA A 250 78.92 25.26 66.11
C ALA A 250 78.65 24.14 67.13
N GLN A 251 78.26 24.49 68.35
CA GLN A 251 77.86 23.50 69.35
C GLN A 251 76.54 22.88 68.89
N SER A 252 76.51 21.54 68.77
CA SER A 252 75.33 20.77 68.36
C SER A 252 74.15 20.95 69.30
#